data_AF-A0A419FKV3-F1
#
_entry.id   AF-A0A419FKV3-F1
#
_cell.length_a   1.000
_cell.length_b   1.000
_cell.length_c   1.000
_cell.angle_alpha   90.00
_cell.angle_beta   90.00
_cell.angle_gamma   90.00
#
_symmetry.space_group_name_H-M   'P 1'
#
loop_
_entity.id
_entity.type
_entity.pdbx_description
1 polymer ?
#
loop_
_entity_poly.entity_id
_entity_poly.type
_entity_poly.pdbx_seq_one_letter_code
_entity_poly.pdbx_strand_id
1 'polypeptide(L)'
;MAVATLVKLGTIFPPGTSVGAYALDPNGHPSGAPGISATDTATVTTAGGLSFAGLAPNRVYWAYALIGSDHRYVKFVSEPGEDDGQEDAGISRGVELYVDAVAGDDSNNGLSWADAVATVEQAVSLASGGDTIYLIGKTREEGVVIPNSLGGLKIVGAGGRASHADSPWPYASAAWLPPASPTADTDLLVIRGQGVTIENILFDCPVDAAGIRLERNALSGTSEFDASHLTVRNCRFDSGSVGIEDVGGSGFVLVDDCRFMRLTDATGAAILNSSTAVANPLNWEIRDSKFLGNDRHIDAPASGWVVYDNIIDGAGTTSIDFTGGVAGNIVTKNYLGGAYDATLYKVAGAGDEWGGNFNVLSGGVTAADPA
;
A
#
# COMPACT_ATOMS: atom_id res chain seq x y z
N MET A 1 5.52 -22.81 -34.95
CA MET A 1 5.77 -23.58 -33.72
C MET A 1 4.44 -23.80 -33.03
N ALA A 2 4.24 -24.94 -32.36
CA ALA A 2 3.02 -25.14 -31.57
C ALA A 2 3.13 -24.27 -30.31
N VAL A 3 2.13 -23.41 -30.08
CA VAL A 3 2.10 -22.52 -28.92
C VAL A 3 1.42 -23.24 -27.78
N ALA A 4 2.03 -23.18 -26.61
CA ALA A 4 1.53 -23.75 -25.37
C ALA A 4 0.63 -22.73 -24.66
N THR A 5 -0.64 -23.04 -24.43
CA THR A 5 -1.54 -22.19 -23.62
C THR A 5 -1.50 -22.69 -22.16
N LEU A 6 -0.96 -21.88 -21.24
CA LEU A 6 -0.96 -22.18 -19.81
C LEU A 6 -2.30 -21.77 -19.19
N VAL A 7 -2.99 -22.71 -18.55
CA VAL A 7 -4.23 -22.44 -17.81
C VAL A 7 -3.98 -22.65 -16.32
N LYS A 8 -4.17 -21.59 -15.51
CA LYS A 8 -4.18 -21.69 -14.04
C LYS A 8 -5.57 -22.15 -13.60
N LEU A 9 -5.69 -23.40 -13.14
CA LEU A 9 -6.99 -24.06 -12.97
C LEU A 9 -7.49 -24.13 -11.52
N GLY A 10 -6.73 -23.60 -10.56
CA GLY A 10 -7.05 -23.75 -9.13
C GLY A 10 -7.18 -25.23 -8.71
N THR A 11 -8.03 -25.52 -7.73
CA THR A 11 -8.31 -26.88 -7.22
C THR A 11 -9.30 -27.69 -8.08
N ILE A 12 -9.69 -27.19 -9.26
CA ILE A 12 -10.76 -27.79 -10.07
C ILE A 12 -10.34 -29.14 -10.67
N PHE A 13 -9.08 -29.28 -11.05
CA PHE A 13 -8.50 -30.53 -11.54
C PHE A 13 -7.30 -30.92 -10.66
N PRO A 14 -7.35 -32.03 -9.90
CA PRO A 14 -6.22 -32.48 -9.09
C PRO A 14 -4.98 -32.78 -9.95
N PRO A 15 -3.75 -32.65 -9.41
CA PRO A 15 -2.53 -33.10 -10.06
C PRO A 15 -2.63 -34.54 -10.59
N GLY A 16 -2.10 -34.77 -11.79
CA GLY A 16 -2.19 -36.05 -12.50
C GLY A 16 -3.50 -36.29 -13.25
N THR A 17 -4.49 -35.39 -13.14
CA THR A 17 -5.73 -35.48 -13.93
C THR A 17 -5.42 -35.25 -15.41
N SER A 18 -5.91 -36.14 -16.28
CA SER A 18 -5.90 -35.94 -17.72
C SER A 18 -7.11 -35.09 -18.12
N VAL A 19 -6.84 -33.94 -18.74
CA VAL A 19 -7.83 -32.93 -19.09
C VAL A 19 -7.77 -32.72 -20.61
N GLY A 20 -8.93 -32.74 -21.27
CA GLY A 20 -9.05 -32.43 -22.70
C GLY A 20 -9.44 -30.97 -22.92
N ALA A 21 -8.91 -30.34 -23.96
CA ALA A 21 -9.37 -29.05 -24.47
C ALA A 21 -10.38 -29.29 -25.60
N TYR A 22 -11.57 -28.71 -25.48
CA TYR A 22 -12.66 -28.87 -26.44
C TYR A 22 -13.10 -27.51 -26.95
N ALA A 23 -13.11 -27.31 -28.27
CA ALA A 23 -13.63 -26.09 -28.86
C ALA A 23 -15.10 -25.90 -28.46
N LEU A 24 -15.49 -24.65 -28.15
CA LEU A 24 -16.88 -24.34 -27.86
C LEU A 24 -17.75 -24.65 -29.10
N ASP A 25 -18.79 -25.46 -28.95
CA ASP A 25 -19.81 -25.54 -29.98
C ASP A 25 -20.64 -24.23 -30.01
N PRO A 26 -21.35 -23.91 -31.09
CA PRO A 26 -22.16 -22.70 -31.19
C PRO A 26 -23.28 -22.60 -30.13
N ASN A 27 -23.59 -23.70 -29.43
CA ASN A 27 -24.71 -23.79 -28.50
C ASN A 27 -24.26 -23.69 -27.03
N GLY A 28 -22.96 -23.66 -26.75
CA GLY A 28 -22.38 -23.24 -25.47
C GLY A 28 -22.61 -24.17 -24.27
N HIS A 29 -22.87 -25.47 -24.46
CA HIS A 29 -23.28 -26.35 -23.35
C HIS A 29 -22.13 -27.18 -22.73
N PRO A 30 -22.04 -27.24 -21.38
CA PRO A 30 -21.37 -28.32 -20.68
C PRO A 30 -22.37 -29.04 -19.74
N SER A 31 -23.14 -30.00 -20.27
CA SER A 31 -23.79 -31.00 -19.41
C SER A 31 -23.39 -32.39 -19.89
N GLY A 32 -22.42 -33.00 -19.20
CA GLY A 32 -21.89 -34.32 -19.51
C GLY A 32 -20.69 -34.32 -20.47
N ALA A 33 -20.08 -35.49 -20.64
CA ALA A 33 -18.86 -35.64 -21.44
C ALA A 33 -19.05 -35.07 -22.86
N PRO A 34 -18.08 -34.29 -23.37
CA PRO A 34 -18.12 -33.85 -24.76
C PRO A 34 -18.23 -35.07 -25.68
N GLY A 35 -19.24 -35.09 -26.54
CA GLY A 35 -19.44 -36.16 -27.53
C GLY A 35 -18.48 -36.11 -28.72
N ILE A 36 -17.45 -35.28 -28.63
CA ILE A 36 -16.43 -35.03 -29.66
C ILE A 36 -15.05 -35.33 -29.11
N SER A 37 -14.09 -35.63 -29.98
CA SER A 37 -12.70 -35.76 -29.57
C SER A 37 -12.14 -34.43 -29.08
N ALA A 38 -11.29 -34.50 -28.04
CA ALA A 38 -10.55 -33.33 -27.59
C ALA A 38 -9.65 -32.81 -28.72
N THR A 39 -9.55 -31.48 -28.83
CA THR A 39 -8.58 -30.81 -29.72
C THR A 39 -7.16 -31.10 -29.26
N ASP A 40 -6.97 -31.14 -27.94
CA ASP A 40 -5.72 -31.56 -27.31
C ASP A 40 -6.00 -32.18 -25.92
N THR A 41 -5.04 -32.93 -25.38
CA THR A 41 -5.12 -33.50 -24.03
C THR A 41 -3.82 -33.26 -23.29
N ALA A 42 -3.93 -32.74 -22.07
CA ALA A 42 -2.79 -32.46 -21.21
C ALA A 42 -3.04 -33.05 -19.80
N THR A 43 -1.96 -33.26 -19.05
CA THR A 43 -2.03 -33.74 -17.66
C THR A 43 -1.68 -32.60 -16.72
N VAL A 44 -2.51 -32.40 -15.69
CA VAL A 44 -2.27 -31.39 -14.66
C VAL A 44 -0.97 -31.72 -13.92
N THR A 45 -0.05 -30.76 -13.84
CA THR A 45 1.24 -30.94 -13.16
C THR A 45 1.07 -30.98 -11.64
N THR A 46 2.11 -31.37 -10.92
CA THR A 46 2.14 -31.30 -9.44
C THR A 46 1.95 -29.90 -8.89
N ALA A 47 2.30 -28.87 -9.67
CA ALA A 47 2.08 -27.47 -9.35
C ALA A 47 0.68 -26.95 -9.75
N GLY A 48 -0.22 -27.82 -10.23
CA GLY A 48 -1.58 -27.45 -10.66
C GLY A 48 -1.66 -26.75 -12.02
N GLY A 49 -0.55 -26.71 -12.78
CA GLY A 49 -0.51 -26.13 -14.11
C GLY A 49 -1.02 -27.09 -15.19
N LEU A 50 -1.63 -26.55 -16.25
CA LEU A 50 -2.03 -27.31 -17.44
C LEU A 50 -1.60 -26.55 -18.68
N SER A 51 -1.02 -27.25 -19.65
CA SER A 51 -0.54 -26.66 -20.90
C SER A 51 -1.04 -27.47 -22.08
N PHE A 52 -1.85 -26.84 -22.94
CA PHE A 52 -2.34 -27.43 -24.17
C PHE A 52 -1.51 -26.98 -25.37
N ALA A 53 -1.27 -27.87 -26.32
CA ALA A 53 -0.63 -27.61 -27.60
C ALA A 53 -1.64 -27.66 -28.75
N GLY A 54 -1.37 -26.90 -29.82
CA GLY A 54 -2.13 -27.02 -31.08
C GLY A 54 -3.55 -26.42 -31.05
N LEU A 55 -3.88 -25.63 -30.03
CA LEU A 55 -5.13 -24.87 -30.01
C LEU A 55 -5.06 -23.74 -31.04
N ALA A 56 -6.13 -23.56 -31.81
CA ALA A 56 -6.27 -22.38 -32.64
C ALA A 56 -6.37 -21.13 -31.74
N PRO A 57 -5.62 -20.05 -32.03
CA PRO A 57 -5.54 -18.85 -31.20
C PRO A 57 -6.85 -18.05 -31.17
N ASN A 58 -7.04 -17.22 -30.14
CA ASN A 58 -8.20 -16.35 -29.94
C ASN A 58 -9.53 -17.12 -30.02
N ARG A 59 -9.54 -18.35 -29.53
CA ARG A 59 -10.74 -19.20 -29.50
C ARG A 59 -11.06 -19.62 -28.09
N VAL A 60 -12.36 -19.74 -27.83
CA VAL A 60 -12.88 -20.22 -26.57
C VAL A 60 -12.86 -21.74 -26.56
N TYR A 61 -12.27 -22.30 -25.51
CA TYR A 61 -12.24 -23.73 -25.23
C TYR A 61 -12.83 -24.04 -23.85
N TRP A 62 -13.23 -25.29 -23.69
CA TRP A 62 -13.47 -25.92 -22.40
C TRP A 62 -12.32 -26.87 -22.08
N ALA A 63 -11.69 -26.67 -20.93
CA ALA A 63 -10.89 -27.71 -20.28
C ALA A 63 -11.87 -28.64 -19.55
N TYR A 64 -11.87 -29.94 -19.86
CA TYR A 64 -12.80 -30.92 -19.29
C TYR A 64 -12.09 -32.18 -18.83
N ALA A 65 -12.53 -32.69 -17.68
CA ALA A 65 -12.22 -34.02 -17.20
C ALA A 65 -13.41 -34.62 -16.44
N LEU A 66 -13.51 -35.96 -16.46
CA LEU A 66 -14.36 -36.72 -15.56
C LEU A 66 -13.50 -37.17 -14.37
N ILE A 67 -13.81 -36.66 -13.17
CA ILE A 67 -13.10 -36.99 -11.94
C ILE A 67 -14.05 -37.78 -11.04
N GLY A 68 -13.82 -39.09 -10.95
CA GLY A 68 -14.80 -40.00 -10.33
C GLY A 68 -16.08 -40.05 -11.16
N SER A 69 -17.20 -39.64 -10.56
CA SER A 69 -18.50 -39.48 -11.24
C SER A 69 -18.79 -38.03 -11.67
N ASP A 70 -17.90 -37.09 -11.34
CA ASP A 70 -18.17 -35.66 -11.51
C ASP A 70 -17.54 -35.13 -12.79
N HIS A 71 -18.36 -34.48 -13.61
CA HIS A 71 -17.89 -33.73 -14.75
C HIS A 71 -17.39 -32.34 -14.31
N ARG A 72 -16.15 -31.99 -14.62
CA ARG A 72 -15.55 -30.69 -14.28
C ARG A 72 -15.19 -29.94 -15.57
N TYR A 73 -15.45 -28.63 -15.59
CA TYR A 73 -15.21 -27.76 -16.74
C TYR A 73 -14.57 -26.45 -16.31
N VAL A 74 -13.64 -25.94 -17.10
CA VAL A 74 -13.15 -24.55 -17.02
C VAL A 74 -13.16 -23.94 -18.41
N LYS A 75 -13.78 -22.77 -18.55
CA LYS A 75 -13.76 -22.01 -19.80
C LYS A 75 -12.45 -21.23 -19.87
N PHE A 76 -11.75 -21.30 -20.99
CA PHE A 76 -10.58 -20.48 -21.23
C PHE A 76 -10.55 -19.99 -22.68
N VAL A 77 -9.76 -18.95 -22.94
CA VAL A 77 -9.49 -18.45 -24.28
C VAL A 77 -8.05 -18.83 -24.60
N SER A 78 -7.80 -19.47 -25.74
CA SER A 78 -6.44 -19.63 -26.23
C SER A 78 -5.91 -18.25 -26.59
N GLU A 79 -4.81 -17.85 -25.98
CA GLU A 79 -4.15 -16.60 -26.35
C GLU A 79 -3.56 -16.72 -27.76
N PRO A 80 -3.48 -15.62 -28.52
CA PRO A 80 -2.77 -15.62 -29.77
C PRO A 80 -1.33 -16.03 -29.54
N GLY A 81 -0.80 -16.84 -30.45
CA GLY A 81 0.61 -17.19 -30.50
C GLY A 81 1.49 -16.02 -30.91
N GLU A 82 1.30 -14.86 -30.29
CA GLU A 82 2.17 -13.70 -30.40
C GLU A 82 3.36 -13.95 -29.48
N ASP A 83 4.24 -14.84 -29.94
CA ASP A 83 5.67 -14.69 -29.67
C ASP A 83 6.23 -13.75 -30.75
N ASP A 84 5.77 -12.50 -30.75
CA ASP A 84 6.38 -11.41 -31.52
C ASP A 84 7.60 -10.84 -30.79
N GLY A 85 8.03 -11.46 -29.68
CA GLY A 85 9.09 -10.95 -28.81
C GLY A 85 8.70 -9.65 -28.09
N GLN A 86 7.46 -9.19 -28.25
CA GLN A 86 6.83 -8.24 -27.35
C GLN A 86 5.90 -9.06 -26.46
N GLU A 87 6.48 -9.67 -25.42
CA GLU A 87 5.69 -9.89 -24.21
C GLU A 87 4.89 -8.61 -23.98
N ASP A 88 3.58 -8.73 -23.83
CA ASP A 88 2.60 -7.66 -23.62
C ASP A 88 2.92 -6.91 -22.31
N ALA A 89 4.10 -6.28 -22.27
CA ALA A 89 4.99 -5.98 -21.16
C ALA A 89 4.68 -6.67 -19.81
N GLY A 90 4.26 -7.95 -19.87
CA GLY A 90 3.69 -8.70 -18.75
C GLY A 90 3.05 -7.85 -17.67
N ILE A 91 2.03 -7.01 -17.99
CA ILE A 91 1.23 -6.38 -16.92
C ILE A 91 0.41 -7.50 -16.27
N SER A 92 1.06 -8.34 -15.46
CA SER A 92 0.37 -9.27 -14.60
C SER A 92 -0.48 -8.40 -13.69
N ARG A 93 -1.80 -8.57 -13.79
CA ARG A 93 -2.69 -7.98 -12.80
C ARG A 93 -2.18 -8.45 -11.44
N GLY A 94 -1.86 -7.50 -10.57
CA GLY A 94 -1.40 -7.82 -9.23
C GLY A 94 -2.34 -8.82 -8.56
N VAL A 95 -1.77 -9.74 -7.79
CA VAL A 95 -2.55 -10.69 -7.01
C VAL A 95 -2.99 -10.06 -5.69
N GLU A 96 -4.03 -10.65 -5.11
CA GLU A 96 -4.51 -10.30 -3.79
C GLU A 96 -3.89 -11.26 -2.77
N LEU A 97 -3.27 -10.70 -1.73
CA LEU A 97 -2.74 -11.41 -0.59
C LEU A 97 -3.53 -11.05 0.66
N TYR A 98 -3.67 -11.98 1.58
CA TYR A 98 -4.53 -11.86 2.76
C TYR A 98 -3.73 -12.14 4.04
N VAL A 99 -3.74 -11.18 4.95
CA VAL A 99 -3.12 -11.24 6.27
C VAL A 99 -4.22 -11.22 7.33
N ASP A 100 -4.27 -12.26 8.15
CA ASP A 100 -5.15 -12.35 9.32
C ASP A 100 -4.30 -12.55 10.57
N ALA A 101 -4.10 -11.46 11.32
CA ALA A 101 -3.26 -11.46 12.52
C ALA A 101 -3.81 -12.31 13.68
N VAL A 102 -5.03 -12.86 13.56
CA VAL A 102 -5.68 -13.66 14.61
C VAL A 102 -5.72 -15.13 14.23
N ALA A 103 -6.13 -15.44 13.00
CA ALA A 103 -6.37 -16.81 12.53
C ALA A 103 -5.40 -17.28 11.42
N GLY A 104 -4.55 -16.40 10.91
CA GLY A 104 -3.59 -16.73 9.86
C GLY A 104 -2.45 -17.64 10.33
N ASP A 105 -1.74 -18.22 9.36
CA ASP A 105 -0.56 -19.05 9.55
C ASP A 105 0.45 -18.71 8.44
N ASP A 106 1.68 -18.33 8.80
CA ASP A 106 2.71 -17.93 7.82
C ASP A 106 3.19 -19.08 6.91
N SER A 107 2.81 -20.32 7.20
CA SER A 107 2.99 -21.44 6.27
C SER A 107 1.94 -21.49 5.15
N ASN A 108 0.89 -20.68 5.21
CA ASN A 108 -0.12 -20.57 4.16
C ASN A 108 0.40 -19.78 2.94
N ASN A 109 -0.36 -19.83 1.85
CA ASN A 109 0.00 -19.14 0.60
C ASN A 109 -0.52 -17.69 0.53
N GLY A 110 -1.36 -17.25 1.46
CA GLY A 110 -1.91 -15.91 1.51
C GLY A 110 -2.93 -15.58 0.41
N LEU A 111 -3.37 -16.53 -0.42
CA LEU A 111 -4.21 -16.24 -1.59
C LEU A 111 -5.72 -16.21 -1.29
N SER A 112 -6.12 -16.43 -0.04
CA SER A 112 -7.50 -16.30 0.42
C SER A 112 -7.55 -16.04 1.92
N TRP A 113 -8.69 -15.58 2.45
CA TRP A 113 -8.89 -15.48 3.90
C TRP A 113 -8.79 -16.82 4.64
N ALA A 114 -9.14 -17.95 4.00
CA ALA A 114 -9.04 -19.27 4.62
C ALA A 114 -7.59 -19.77 4.70
N ASP A 115 -6.75 -19.31 3.77
CA ASP A 115 -5.32 -19.59 3.69
C ASP A 115 -4.52 -18.29 3.92
N ALA A 116 -4.98 -17.42 4.82
CA ALA A 116 -4.31 -16.17 5.11
C ALA A 116 -3.00 -16.41 5.87
N VAL A 117 -2.00 -15.57 5.62
CA VAL A 117 -0.77 -15.54 6.43
C VAL A 117 -1.01 -14.79 7.73
N ALA A 118 -0.18 -15.02 8.74
CA ALA A 118 -0.33 -14.40 10.06
C ALA A 118 0.29 -12.99 10.14
N THR A 119 1.35 -12.73 9.36
CA THR A 119 2.15 -11.50 9.43
C THR A 119 2.14 -10.71 8.12
N VAL A 120 2.34 -9.39 8.19
CA VAL A 120 2.53 -8.58 6.97
C VAL A 120 3.92 -8.85 6.40
N GLU A 121 4.93 -9.13 7.23
CA GLU A 121 6.26 -9.54 6.75
C GLU A 121 6.17 -10.74 5.79
N GLN A 122 5.42 -11.78 6.17
CA GLN A 122 5.23 -12.94 5.31
C GLN A 122 4.48 -12.59 4.01
N ALA A 123 3.43 -11.76 4.08
CA ALA A 123 2.73 -11.33 2.87
C ALA A 123 3.63 -10.51 1.93
N VAL A 124 4.47 -9.62 2.47
CA VAL A 124 5.46 -8.87 1.69
C VAL A 124 6.47 -9.81 1.03
N SER A 125 6.88 -10.89 1.69
CA SER A 125 7.79 -11.89 1.10
C SER A 125 7.18 -12.68 -0.07
N LEU A 126 5.85 -12.81 -0.10
CA LEU A 126 5.09 -13.48 -1.16
C LEU A 126 4.71 -12.54 -2.31
N ALA A 127 4.71 -11.24 -2.05
CA ALA A 127 4.25 -10.22 -2.97
C ALA A 127 5.25 -9.96 -4.12
N SER A 128 4.71 -9.48 -5.23
CA SER A 128 5.40 -8.87 -6.35
C SER A 128 4.97 -7.40 -6.48
N GLY A 129 5.68 -6.62 -7.30
CA GLY A 129 5.29 -5.24 -7.60
C GLY A 129 3.87 -5.17 -8.18
N GLY A 130 3.06 -4.24 -7.68
CA GLY A 130 1.66 -4.05 -8.10
C GLY A 130 0.62 -4.94 -7.40
N ASP A 131 1.03 -5.87 -6.52
CA ASP A 131 0.10 -6.70 -5.74
C ASP A 131 -0.67 -5.86 -4.69
N THR A 132 -1.73 -6.46 -4.13
CA THR A 132 -2.50 -5.87 -3.02
C THR A 132 -2.54 -6.81 -1.83
N ILE A 133 -2.10 -6.33 -0.67
CA ILE A 133 -2.20 -7.02 0.62
C ILE A 133 -3.41 -6.48 1.39
N TYR A 134 -4.36 -7.35 1.72
CA TYR A 134 -5.46 -7.06 2.62
C TYR A 134 -5.10 -7.51 4.04
N LEU A 135 -5.14 -6.57 4.97
CA LEU A 135 -4.80 -6.80 6.37
C LEU A 135 -6.05 -6.76 7.24
N ILE A 136 -6.29 -7.75 8.08
CA ILE A 136 -7.31 -7.70 9.15
C ILE A 136 -6.70 -8.05 10.51
N GLY A 137 -7.31 -7.52 11.56
CA GLY A 137 -6.87 -7.83 12.92
C GLY A 137 -5.85 -6.82 13.45
N LYS A 138 -5.18 -7.25 14.53
CA LYS A 138 -4.19 -6.46 15.26
C LYS A 138 -2.84 -7.11 15.05
N THR A 139 -2.07 -6.63 14.08
CA THR A 139 -0.71 -7.11 13.87
C THR A 139 0.24 -6.42 14.85
N ARG A 140 1.16 -7.21 15.39
CA ARG A 140 2.19 -6.76 16.34
C ARG A 140 3.56 -7.13 15.81
N GLU A 141 4.05 -6.33 14.87
CA GLU A 141 5.31 -6.54 14.18
C GLU A 141 5.97 -5.18 13.94
N GLU A 142 7.29 -5.18 13.82
CA GLU A 142 8.11 -4.01 13.53
C GLU A 142 9.18 -4.39 12.50
N GLY A 143 9.79 -3.38 11.88
CA GLY A 143 10.88 -3.57 10.93
C GLY A 143 10.46 -4.17 9.58
N VAL A 144 9.18 -4.15 9.23
CA VAL A 144 8.73 -4.68 7.94
C VAL A 144 9.23 -3.76 6.82
N VAL A 145 9.97 -4.33 5.86
CA VAL A 145 10.55 -3.57 4.76
C VAL A 145 9.83 -3.91 3.45
N ILE A 146 9.27 -2.90 2.77
CA ILE A 146 8.87 -3.01 1.37
C ILE A 146 10.10 -2.63 0.52
N PRO A 147 10.83 -3.60 -0.08
CA PRO A 147 12.02 -3.30 -0.86
C PRO A 147 11.69 -2.54 -2.14
N ASN A 148 12.71 -1.96 -2.76
CA ASN A 148 12.60 -1.24 -4.04
C ASN A 148 12.03 -2.09 -5.18
N SER A 149 12.16 -3.41 -5.12
CA SER A 149 11.60 -4.34 -6.11
C SER A 149 10.08 -4.48 -6.04
N LEU A 150 9.42 -4.01 -4.98
CA LEU A 150 7.96 -4.08 -4.79
C LEU A 150 7.28 -2.73 -5.04
N GLY A 151 7.70 -2.02 -6.09
CA GLY A 151 7.03 -0.79 -6.52
C GLY A 151 5.56 -1.02 -6.85
N GLY A 152 4.70 -0.05 -6.52
CA GLY A 152 3.26 -0.14 -6.76
C GLY A 152 2.48 -1.07 -5.83
N LEU A 153 3.12 -1.68 -4.82
CA LEU A 153 2.45 -2.52 -3.83
C LEU A 153 1.39 -1.72 -3.07
N LYS A 154 0.23 -2.33 -2.83
CA LYS A 154 -0.84 -1.76 -2.02
C LYS A 154 -1.02 -2.53 -0.72
N ILE A 155 -1.18 -1.86 0.42
CA ILE A 155 -1.60 -2.46 1.68
C ILE A 155 -2.89 -1.78 2.15
N VAL A 156 -3.94 -2.58 2.35
CA VAL A 156 -5.28 -2.10 2.70
C VAL A 156 -5.77 -2.78 3.97
N GLY A 157 -6.12 -1.97 4.97
CA GLY A 157 -6.84 -2.46 6.13
C GLY A 157 -8.27 -2.88 5.77
N ALA A 158 -8.58 -4.16 5.96
CA ALA A 158 -9.91 -4.72 5.84
C ALA A 158 -10.77 -4.39 7.08
N GLY A 159 -12.09 -4.32 6.88
CA GLY A 159 -13.07 -3.98 7.91
C GLY A 159 -13.55 -2.53 7.84
N GLY A 160 -14.04 -2.03 8.97
CA GLY A 160 -14.51 -0.66 9.09
C GLY A 160 -13.36 0.34 9.20
N ARG A 161 -13.70 1.59 9.51
CA ARG A 161 -12.71 2.63 9.80
C ARG A 161 -11.79 2.17 10.94
N ALA A 162 -10.49 2.40 10.76
CA ALA A 162 -9.45 2.24 11.78
C ALA A 162 -9.95 2.61 13.20
N SER A 163 -10.23 1.58 14.02
CA SER A 163 -10.75 1.72 15.38
C SER A 163 -9.65 1.44 16.39
N HIS A 164 -9.84 1.85 17.65
CA HIS A 164 -8.81 1.67 18.68
C HIS A 164 -8.40 0.20 18.80
N ALA A 165 -7.11 -0.04 19.02
CA ALA A 165 -6.52 -1.36 19.11
C ALA A 165 -7.03 -2.22 20.28
N ASP A 166 -7.96 -1.73 21.11
CA ASP A 166 -8.60 -2.49 22.20
C ASP A 166 -10.08 -2.80 21.93
N SER A 167 -10.56 -2.53 20.71
CA SER A 167 -11.91 -2.95 20.31
C SER A 167 -12.08 -4.47 20.56
N PRO A 168 -13.19 -4.90 21.18
CA PRO A 168 -13.46 -6.33 21.45
C PRO A 168 -13.78 -7.11 20.18
N TRP A 169 -13.89 -6.43 19.04
CA TRP A 169 -14.17 -7.00 17.73
C TRP A 169 -12.85 -7.10 16.95
N PRO A 170 -12.14 -8.25 16.99
CA PRO A 170 -10.82 -8.38 16.37
C PRO A 170 -10.83 -8.06 14.87
N TYR A 171 -11.96 -8.30 14.19
CA TYR A 171 -12.11 -8.09 12.75
C TYR A 171 -12.77 -6.74 12.38
N ALA A 172 -12.96 -5.82 13.33
CA ALA A 172 -13.64 -4.55 13.03
C ALA A 172 -12.74 -3.55 12.32
N SER A 173 -11.41 -3.66 12.45
CA SER A 173 -10.45 -2.79 11.80
C SER A 173 -9.05 -3.41 11.78
N ALA A 174 -8.25 -3.06 10.78
CA ALA A 174 -6.83 -3.31 10.77
C ALA A 174 -6.08 -2.34 11.71
N ALA A 175 -5.23 -2.88 12.57
CA ALA A 175 -4.31 -2.11 13.39
C ALA A 175 -2.92 -2.74 13.33
N TRP A 176 -1.91 -1.88 13.23
CA TRP A 176 -0.51 -2.23 13.24
C TRP A 176 0.13 -1.56 14.46
N LEU A 177 0.64 -2.41 15.35
CA LEU A 177 1.19 -2.00 16.63
C LEU A 177 2.63 -2.52 16.77
N PRO A 178 3.44 -1.90 17.64
CA PRO A 178 4.68 -2.48 18.05
C PRO A 178 4.48 -3.84 18.75
N PRO A 179 5.50 -4.71 18.76
CA PRO A 179 5.52 -5.89 19.61
C PRO A 179 5.25 -5.52 21.07
N ALA A 180 4.59 -6.42 21.80
CA ALA A 180 4.26 -6.18 23.21
C ALA A 180 5.50 -6.22 24.12
N SER A 181 6.56 -6.92 23.69
CA SER A 181 7.85 -6.98 24.36
C SER A 181 8.90 -7.53 23.37
N PRO A 182 10.10 -6.92 23.27
CA PRO A 182 10.55 -5.70 23.95
C PRO A 182 9.78 -4.44 23.50
N THR A 183 10.00 -3.30 24.17
CA THR A 183 9.54 -2.01 23.65
C THR A 183 10.19 -1.81 22.28
N ALA A 184 9.37 -1.54 21.26
CA ALA A 184 9.84 -1.28 19.91
C ALA A 184 10.78 -0.07 19.87
N ASP A 185 11.96 -0.28 19.29
CA ASP A 185 12.94 0.75 18.95
C ASP A 185 13.16 0.84 17.43
N THR A 186 12.31 0.19 16.63
CA THR A 186 12.36 0.20 15.17
C THR A 186 11.04 0.67 14.57
N ASP A 187 11.10 1.16 13.33
CA ASP A 187 9.91 1.62 12.60
C ASP A 187 8.97 0.45 12.31
N LEU A 188 7.65 0.67 12.32
CA LEU A 188 6.72 -0.42 12.00
C LEU A 188 6.85 -0.85 10.53
N LEU A 189 6.91 0.13 9.63
CA LEU A 189 6.98 -0.08 8.19
C LEU A 189 8.04 0.82 7.55
N VAL A 190 9.02 0.23 6.87
CA VAL A 190 10.03 0.91 6.06
C VAL A 190 9.73 0.73 4.58
N ILE A 191 9.58 1.83 3.86
CA ILE A 191 9.27 1.84 2.42
C ILE A 191 10.52 2.24 1.64
N ARG A 192 10.89 1.41 0.66
CA ARG A 192 12.01 1.64 -0.29
C ARG A 192 11.57 1.59 -1.75
N GLY A 193 10.34 1.13 -2.01
CA GLY A 193 9.74 1.07 -3.35
C GLY A 193 8.88 2.28 -3.67
N GLN A 194 8.89 2.69 -4.93
CA GLN A 194 8.08 3.80 -5.44
C GLN A 194 6.62 3.40 -5.59
N GLY A 195 5.70 4.37 -5.50
CA GLY A 195 4.30 4.19 -5.87
C GLY A 195 3.49 3.29 -4.92
N VAL A 196 4.03 3.01 -3.73
CA VAL A 196 3.34 2.22 -2.71
C VAL A 196 2.09 2.95 -2.24
N THR A 197 1.03 2.21 -1.91
CA THR A 197 -0.22 2.78 -1.38
C THR A 197 -0.62 2.11 -0.08
N ILE A 198 -0.88 2.89 0.96
CA ILE A 198 -1.29 2.43 2.30
C ILE A 198 -2.66 3.03 2.64
N GLU A 199 -3.64 2.18 2.95
CA GLU A 199 -5.02 2.64 3.18
C GLU A 199 -5.71 1.99 4.37
N ASN A 200 -6.50 2.78 5.12
CA ASN A 200 -7.44 2.30 6.15
C ASN A 200 -6.81 1.50 7.31
N ILE A 201 -5.62 1.89 7.78
CA ILE A 201 -4.92 1.22 8.89
C ILE A 201 -4.77 2.17 10.09
N LEU A 202 -4.94 1.65 11.30
CA LEU A 202 -4.44 2.30 12.53
C LEU A 202 -2.97 1.92 12.73
N PHE A 203 -2.07 2.89 12.75
CA PHE A 203 -0.70 2.76 13.25
C PHE A 203 -0.63 3.29 14.68
N ASP A 204 -0.39 2.41 15.65
CA ASP A 204 -0.04 2.79 17.02
C ASP A 204 1.48 2.96 17.06
N CYS A 205 1.96 4.20 16.93
CA CYS A 205 3.36 4.44 16.58
C CYS A 205 4.29 4.10 17.75
N PRO A 206 5.51 3.58 17.48
CA PRO A 206 6.52 3.35 18.51
C PRO A 206 6.91 4.65 19.23
N VAL A 207 7.42 4.54 20.46
CA VAL A 207 7.82 5.70 21.27
C VAL A 207 9.13 6.34 20.81
N ASP A 208 9.98 5.60 20.09
CA ASP A 208 11.30 6.04 19.66
C ASP A 208 11.54 5.83 18.14
N ALA A 209 10.49 5.55 17.38
CA ALA A 209 10.57 5.27 15.94
C ALA A 209 9.28 5.71 15.21
N ALA A 210 9.25 5.55 13.89
CA ALA A 210 8.11 5.97 13.07
C ALA A 210 7.07 4.86 12.88
N GLY A 211 5.81 5.25 12.68
CA GLY A 211 4.79 4.37 12.14
C GLY A 211 5.11 3.95 10.70
N ILE A 212 5.48 4.92 9.85
CA ILE A 212 5.96 4.68 8.48
C ILE A 212 7.24 5.47 8.27
N ARG A 213 8.30 4.81 7.80
CA ARG A 213 9.55 5.42 7.40
C ARG A 213 9.76 5.30 5.89
N LEU A 214 10.04 6.43 5.25
CA LEU A 214 10.37 6.52 3.84
C LEU A 214 11.87 6.62 3.69
N GLU A 215 12.47 5.76 2.89
CA GLU A 215 13.90 5.81 2.62
C GLU A 215 14.18 6.12 1.16
N ARG A 216 15.12 7.04 0.96
CA ARG A 216 15.70 7.37 -0.33
C ARG A 216 17.22 7.43 -0.23
N ASN A 217 17.92 6.87 -1.22
CA ASN A 217 19.36 7.03 -1.36
C ASN A 217 19.75 7.58 -2.75
N ALA A 218 21.03 7.87 -2.94
CA ALA A 218 21.59 8.33 -4.23
C ALA A 218 22.51 7.28 -4.86
N LEU A 219 22.19 5.99 -4.68
CA LEU A 219 22.91 4.89 -5.32
C LEU A 219 22.40 4.69 -6.75
N SER A 220 22.69 3.54 -7.36
CA SER A 220 22.25 3.24 -8.73
C SER A 220 21.80 1.79 -8.86
N GLY A 221 20.96 1.52 -9.86
CA GLY A 221 20.49 0.19 -10.19
C GLY A 221 19.68 -0.42 -9.04
N THR A 222 19.88 -1.71 -8.76
CA THR A 222 19.12 -2.43 -7.72
C THR A 222 19.47 -2.01 -6.28
N SER A 223 20.56 -1.26 -6.09
CA SER A 223 20.93 -0.69 -4.79
C SER A 223 20.30 0.69 -4.54
N GLU A 224 19.76 1.31 -5.58
CA GLU A 224 18.97 2.54 -5.45
C GLU A 224 17.61 2.21 -4.87
N PHE A 225 17.21 2.92 -3.82
CA PHE A 225 15.85 2.87 -3.30
C PHE A 225 15.28 4.28 -3.21
N ASP A 226 13.98 4.36 -3.44
CA ASP A 226 13.24 5.60 -3.52
C ASP A 226 11.77 5.36 -3.15
N ALA A 227 11.35 5.89 -2.01
CA ALA A 227 9.98 5.81 -1.51
C ALA A 227 9.05 6.89 -2.12
N SER A 228 9.48 7.60 -3.16
CA SER A 228 8.68 8.60 -3.86
C SER A 228 7.36 8.04 -4.42
N HIS A 229 6.38 8.92 -4.65
CA HIS A 229 5.05 8.58 -5.14
C HIS A 229 4.22 7.73 -4.15
N LEU A 230 4.59 7.69 -2.87
CA LEU A 230 3.77 7.07 -1.83
C LEU A 230 2.40 7.75 -1.76
N THR A 231 1.37 6.95 -1.53
CA THR A 231 0.03 7.41 -1.17
C THR A 231 -0.39 6.82 0.17
N VAL A 232 -0.80 7.66 1.12
CA VAL A 232 -1.37 7.25 2.41
C VAL A 232 -2.77 7.82 2.54
N ARG A 233 -3.80 6.97 2.71
CA ARG A 233 -5.20 7.41 2.79
C ARG A 233 -6.00 6.83 3.94
N ASN A 234 -6.83 7.64 4.57
CA ASN A 234 -7.78 7.20 5.61
C ASN A 234 -7.09 6.37 6.72
N CYS A 235 -5.81 6.62 6.96
CA CYS A 235 -5.06 6.01 8.04
C CYS A 235 -5.17 6.86 9.31
N ARG A 236 -4.99 6.21 10.46
CA ARG A 236 -4.85 6.87 11.75
C ARG A 236 -3.47 6.56 12.31
N PHE A 237 -2.70 7.58 12.65
CA PHE A 237 -1.46 7.50 13.38
C PHE A 237 -1.73 8.00 14.79
N ASP A 238 -1.45 7.17 15.79
CA ASP A 238 -1.80 7.44 17.17
C ASP A 238 -0.65 7.06 18.11
N SER A 239 -0.51 7.80 19.22
CA SER A 239 0.55 7.58 20.21
C SER A 239 1.97 7.69 19.62
N GLY A 240 3.01 7.47 20.43
CA GLY A 240 4.39 7.34 19.94
C GLY A 240 5.11 8.65 19.62
N SER A 241 6.15 8.56 18.79
CA SER A 241 7.01 9.68 18.40
C SER A 241 6.69 10.21 17.01
N VAL A 242 6.80 9.38 15.96
CA VAL A 242 6.65 9.85 14.57
C VAL A 242 5.56 9.10 13.82
N GLY A 243 4.67 9.83 13.14
CA GLY A 243 3.65 9.24 12.28
C GLY A 243 4.26 8.74 10.96
N ILE A 244 4.71 9.69 10.14
CA ILE A 244 5.45 9.43 8.89
C ILE A 244 6.79 10.15 8.96
N GLU A 245 7.89 9.40 8.79
CA GLU A 245 9.25 9.93 8.70
C GLU A 245 9.78 9.81 7.27
N ASP A 246 10.37 10.88 6.74
CA ASP A 246 11.11 10.85 5.48
C ASP A 246 12.62 11.00 5.69
N VAL A 247 13.38 10.09 5.10
CA VAL A 247 14.83 10.02 5.20
C VAL A 247 15.44 9.98 3.81
N GLY A 248 15.89 11.16 3.34
CA GLY A 248 16.51 11.33 2.03
C GLY A 248 15.70 12.18 1.05
N GLY A 249 14.55 12.72 1.43
CA GLY A 249 13.80 13.65 0.57
C GLY A 249 13.03 12.93 -0.52
N SER A 250 12.13 12.02 -0.15
CA SER A 250 11.20 11.40 -1.10
C SER A 250 10.29 12.45 -1.72
N GLY A 251 9.89 12.28 -2.99
CA GLY A 251 9.05 13.23 -3.72
C GLY A 251 7.65 12.70 -4.02
N PHE A 252 6.74 13.60 -4.34
CA PHE A 252 5.39 13.30 -4.87
C PHE A 252 4.54 12.42 -3.94
N VAL A 253 4.68 12.60 -2.63
CA VAL A 253 3.92 11.84 -1.63
C VAL A 253 2.56 12.49 -1.40
N LEU A 254 1.49 11.69 -1.36
CA LEU A 254 0.14 12.11 -1.02
C LEU A 254 -0.24 11.59 0.38
N VAL A 255 -0.71 12.49 1.24
CA VAL A 255 -1.33 12.17 2.55
C VAL A 255 -2.75 12.74 2.56
N ASP A 256 -3.76 11.87 2.65
CA ASP A 256 -5.16 12.22 2.35
C ASP A 256 -6.15 11.60 3.36
N ASP A 257 -7.06 12.40 3.94
CA ASP A 257 -8.02 11.98 4.99
C ASP A 257 -7.36 11.21 6.17
N CYS A 258 -6.13 11.56 6.52
CA CYS A 258 -5.42 10.93 7.63
C CYS A 258 -5.72 11.62 8.97
N ARG A 259 -5.48 10.89 10.06
CA ARG A 259 -5.55 11.43 11.43
C ARG A 259 -4.24 11.17 12.15
N PHE A 260 -3.58 12.23 12.58
CA PHE A 260 -2.37 12.17 13.39
C PHE A 260 -2.69 12.70 14.78
N MET A 261 -2.57 11.85 15.80
CA MET A 261 -3.03 12.17 17.14
C MET A 261 -2.04 11.73 18.21
N ARG A 262 -1.78 12.59 19.20
CA ARG A 262 -1.04 12.24 20.42
C ARG A 262 0.37 11.70 20.16
N LEU A 263 1.04 12.18 19.13
CA LEU A 263 2.47 11.97 18.91
C LEU A 263 3.23 12.98 19.78
N THR A 264 3.43 12.63 21.05
CA THR A 264 3.82 13.58 22.12
C THR A 264 5.30 13.54 22.52
N ASP A 265 6.13 12.77 21.82
CA ASP A 265 7.56 12.83 22.06
C ASP A 265 8.12 14.22 21.68
N ALA A 266 9.04 14.76 22.48
CA ALA A 266 9.60 16.10 22.27
C ALA A 266 10.47 16.21 21.00
N THR A 267 10.91 15.06 20.46
CA THR A 267 11.63 14.95 19.19
C THR A 267 10.79 14.30 18.09
N GLY A 268 9.50 14.03 18.38
CA GLY A 268 8.53 13.46 17.46
C GLY A 268 7.81 14.50 16.61
N ALA A 269 7.11 14.05 15.59
CA ALA A 269 6.19 14.86 14.77
C ALA A 269 5.17 13.98 14.05
N ALA A 270 4.02 14.53 13.64
CA ALA A 270 3.09 13.81 12.78
C ALA A 270 3.70 13.46 11.42
N ILE A 271 4.36 14.43 10.80
CA ILE A 271 5.18 14.25 9.60
C ILE A 271 6.54 14.87 9.89
N LEU A 272 7.60 14.07 9.78
CA LEU A 272 8.97 14.46 10.03
C LEU A 272 9.82 14.20 8.80
N ASN A 273 10.72 15.13 8.44
CA ASN A 273 11.89 14.79 7.64
C ASN A 273 13.13 14.85 8.54
N SER A 274 13.79 13.71 8.73
CA SER A 274 14.98 13.63 9.59
C SER A 274 16.29 13.76 8.81
N SER A 275 16.23 13.72 7.47
CA SER A 275 17.41 13.82 6.62
C SER A 275 17.08 14.33 5.21
N THR A 276 17.89 15.27 4.74
CA THR A 276 17.94 15.78 3.36
C THR A 276 19.23 15.38 2.64
N ALA A 277 19.89 14.31 3.08
CA ALA A 277 21.21 13.91 2.57
C ALA A 277 21.24 13.63 1.05
N VAL A 278 20.08 13.35 0.44
CA VAL A 278 19.94 13.16 -1.02
C VAL A 278 19.24 14.36 -1.66
N ALA A 279 18.07 14.75 -1.15
CA ALA A 279 17.32 15.92 -1.59
C ALA A 279 16.42 16.47 -0.47
N ASN A 280 15.81 17.63 -0.73
CA ASN A 280 14.64 18.06 0.04
C ASN A 280 13.40 17.29 -0.45
N PRO A 281 12.44 16.95 0.44
CA PRO A 281 11.17 16.37 0.04
C PRO A 281 10.44 17.25 -0.97
N LEU A 282 10.12 16.71 -2.15
CA LEU A 282 9.62 17.50 -3.28
C LEU A 282 8.13 17.24 -3.52
N ASN A 283 7.32 18.29 -3.67
CA ASN A 283 5.93 18.22 -4.13
C ASN A 283 5.05 17.23 -3.35
N TRP A 284 5.11 17.25 -2.02
CA TRP A 284 4.12 16.51 -1.24
C TRP A 284 2.79 17.23 -1.27
N GLU A 285 1.71 16.46 -1.26
CA GLU A 285 0.35 16.94 -1.12
C GLU A 285 -0.25 16.40 0.18
N ILE A 286 -0.65 17.29 1.07
CA ILE A 286 -1.21 16.95 2.38
C ILE A 286 -2.58 17.59 2.49
N ARG A 287 -3.65 16.79 2.52
CA ARG A 287 -5.01 17.31 2.50
C ARG A 287 -6.01 16.52 3.31
N ASP A 288 -7.14 17.20 3.59
CA ASP A 288 -8.31 16.64 4.28
C ASP A 288 -7.98 15.93 5.61
N SER A 289 -6.82 16.21 6.19
CA SER A 289 -6.26 15.47 7.32
C SER A 289 -6.43 16.24 8.62
N LYS A 290 -6.28 15.53 9.75
CA LYS A 290 -6.41 16.10 11.10
C LYS A 290 -5.15 15.86 11.91
N PHE A 291 -4.60 16.94 12.46
CA PHE A 291 -3.41 16.94 13.31
C PHE A 291 -3.82 17.45 14.69
N LEU A 292 -3.88 16.56 15.69
CA LEU A 292 -4.50 16.85 16.98
C LEU A 292 -3.61 16.40 18.15
N GLY A 293 -3.17 17.35 18.99
CA GLY A 293 -2.44 17.04 20.22
C GLY A 293 -1.10 16.35 19.99
N ASN A 294 -0.42 16.66 18.89
CA ASN A 294 0.97 16.22 18.64
C ASN A 294 1.94 17.29 19.20
N ASP A 295 3.17 16.92 19.51
CA ASP A 295 4.20 17.90 19.92
C ASP A 295 4.62 18.78 18.73
N ARG A 296 4.80 18.16 17.56
CA ARG A 296 4.92 18.86 16.27
C ARG A 296 3.98 18.24 15.25
N HIS A 297 3.36 19.03 14.37
CA HIS A 297 2.51 18.45 13.32
C HIS A 297 3.31 18.17 12.06
N ILE A 298 3.80 19.19 11.37
CA ILE A 298 4.58 19.01 10.13
C ILE A 298 5.93 19.67 10.35
N ASP A 299 7.01 18.90 10.33
CA ASP A 299 8.38 19.39 10.45
C ASP A 299 9.24 18.78 9.33
N ALA A 300 9.38 19.53 8.24
CA ALA A 300 10.13 19.08 7.07
C ALA A 300 10.62 20.27 6.22
N PRO A 301 11.84 20.21 5.65
CA PRO A 301 12.34 21.23 4.73
C PRO A 301 11.64 21.10 3.36
N ALA A 302 10.38 21.53 3.30
CA ALA A 302 9.48 21.38 2.17
C ALA A 302 9.99 22.07 0.89
N SER A 303 9.70 21.48 -0.26
CA SER A 303 10.01 22.05 -1.57
C SER A 303 8.82 21.84 -2.51
N GLY A 304 8.07 22.90 -2.79
CA GLY A 304 6.88 22.84 -3.68
C GLY A 304 5.70 22.07 -3.08
N TRP A 305 5.61 21.98 -1.75
CA TRP A 305 4.51 21.27 -1.08
C TRP A 305 3.19 22.01 -1.19
N VAL A 306 2.08 21.27 -1.17
CA VAL A 306 0.72 21.82 -1.07
C VAL A 306 0.03 21.23 0.15
N VAL A 307 -0.32 22.08 1.11
CA VAL A 307 -0.99 21.71 2.37
C VAL A 307 -2.33 22.42 2.45
N TYR A 308 -3.44 21.69 2.33
CA TYR A 308 -4.75 22.33 2.25
C TYR A 308 -5.94 21.54 2.81
N ASP A 309 -7.00 22.25 3.18
CA ASP A 309 -8.24 21.68 3.73
C ASP A 309 -8.01 20.78 4.99
N ASN A 310 -6.92 21.01 5.73
CA ASN A 310 -6.59 20.28 6.95
C ASN A 310 -7.15 20.98 8.21
N ILE A 311 -7.29 20.21 9.30
CA ILE A 311 -7.50 20.72 10.65
C ILE A 311 -6.22 20.51 11.46
N ILE A 312 -5.58 21.59 11.84
CA ILE A 312 -4.31 21.61 12.58
C ILE A 312 -4.58 22.35 13.88
N ASP A 313 -4.54 21.64 15.02
CA ASP A 313 -4.73 22.31 16.30
C ASP A 313 -3.51 23.15 16.70
N GLY A 314 -3.64 23.92 17.78
CA GLY A 314 -2.57 24.78 18.30
C GLY A 314 -1.77 24.13 19.42
N ALA A 315 -1.81 22.80 19.52
CA ALA A 315 -1.07 22.08 20.56
C ALA A 315 0.39 21.91 20.14
N GLY A 316 1.27 21.73 21.14
CA GLY A 316 2.68 21.42 20.90
C GLY A 316 3.60 22.63 20.76
N THR A 317 4.82 22.36 20.31
CA THR A 317 5.92 23.32 20.18
C THR A 317 5.95 23.99 18.81
N THR A 318 5.52 23.30 17.74
CA THR A 318 5.47 23.85 16.38
C THR A 318 4.36 23.18 15.56
N SER A 319 3.56 23.96 14.83
CA SER A 319 2.48 23.43 14.01
C SER A 319 2.99 23.02 12.62
N ILE A 320 3.53 23.98 11.85
CA ILE A 320 4.13 23.70 10.53
C ILE A 320 5.51 24.35 10.49
N ASP A 321 6.55 23.58 10.23
CA ASP A 321 7.92 24.05 10.06
C ASP A 321 8.46 23.62 8.70
N PHE A 322 8.67 24.60 7.82
CA PHE A 322 9.31 24.40 6.52
C PHE A 322 10.76 24.90 6.45
N THR A 323 11.38 25.21 7.59
CA THR A 323 12.75 25.72 7.66
C THR A 323 13.73 24.77 6.97
N GLY A 324 14.66 25.33 6.17
CA GLY A 324 15.63 24.56 5.38
C GLY A 324 15.12 24.04 4.04
N GLY A 325 13.82 24.26 3.76
CA GLY A 325 13.17 23.97 2.49
C GLY A 325 13.54 24.92 1.36
N VAL A 326 12.84 24.78 0.24
CA VAL A 326 12.88 25.69 -0.91
C VAL A 326 11.51 26.35 -1.07
N ALA A 327 11.49 27.61 -1.51
CA ALA A 327 10.27 28.38 -1.71
C ALA A 327 9.32 27.76 -2.76
N GLY A 328 8.07 28.25 -2.76
CA GLY A 328 7.01 27.81 -3.67
C GLY A 328 6.06 26.79 -3.04
N ASN A 329 6.05 26.72 -1.70
CA ASN A 329 5.08 25.94 -0.95
C ASN A 329 3.75 26.70 -0.87
N ILE A 330 2.64 25.98 -0.86
CA ILE A 330 1.29 26.53 -0.76
C ILE A 330 0.61 25.95 0.48
N VAL A 331 0.29 26.79 1.46
CA VAL A 331 -0.47 26.43 2.66
C VAL A 331 -1.76 27.23 2.65
N THR A 332 -2.89 26.61 2.35
CA THR A 332 -4.16 27.33 2.14
C THR A 332 -5.38 26.57 2.61
N LYS A 333 -6.47 27.28 2.94
CA LYS A 333 -7.77 26.70 3.35
C LYS A 333 -7.71 25.78 4.57
N ASN A 334 -6.63 25.79 5.34
CA ASN A 334 -6.54 25.02 6.57
C ASN A 334 -7.26 25.74 7.70
N TYR A 335 -7.74 24.97 8.67
CA TYR A 335 -8.07 25.47 10.00
C TYR A 335 -6.80 25.40 10.86
N LEU A 336 -6.26 26.57 11.22
CA LEU A 336 -5.00 26.72 11.94
C LEU A 336 -5.25 27.17 13.39
N GLY A 337 -4.94 26.31 14.34
CA GLY A 337 -5.01 26.60 15.78
C GLY A 337 -3.85 27.46 16.29
N GLY A 338 -3.91 27.89 17.56
CA GLY A 338 -2.81 28.62 18.18
C GLY A 338 -2.56 30.02 17.58
N ALA A 339 -1.45 30.63 17.98
CA ALA A 339 -1.02 31.93 17.49
C ALA A 339 -0.50 31.81 16.05
N TYR A 340 -0.98 32.66 15.16
CA TYR A 340 -0.49 32.70 13.78
C TYR A 340 0.76 33.58 13.71
N ASP A 341 1.91 33.00 14.04
CA ASP A 341 3.21 33.67 14.05
C ASP A 341 4.35 32.68 13.68
N ALA A 342 5.56 33.24 13.51
CA ALA A 342 6.78 32.51 13.17
C ALA A 342 7.29 31.52 14.25
N THR A 343 6.62 31.40 15.40
CA THR A 343 6.93 30.36 16.38
C THR A 343 6.26 29.05 15.98
N LEU A 344 4.98 29.10 15.62
CA LEU A 344 4.19 27.92 15.28
C LEU A 344 4.15 27.61 13.79
N TYR A 345 4.31 28.62 12.94
CA TYR A 345 4.20 28.50 11.50
C TYR A 345 5.44 29.12 10.82
N LYS A 346 6.37 28.28 10.39
CA LYS A 346 7.66 28.69 9.81
C LYS A 346 7.71 28.39 8.33
N VAL A 347 8.12 29.38 7.55
CA VAL A 347 8.18 29.31 6.09
C VAL A 347 9.55 28.86 5.59
N ALA A 348 9.60 28.27 4.40
CA ALA A 348 10.86 27.85 3.80
C ALA A 348 11.66 29.05 3.27
N GLY A 349 10.97 30.04 2.70
CA GLY A 349 11.60 31.25 2.18
C GLY A 349 10.66 32.16 1.41
N ALA A 350 11.22 33.22 0.84
CA ALA A 350 10.48 34.20 0.05
C ALA A 350 9.87 33.55 -1.20
N GLY A 351 8.54 33.48 -1.28
CA GLY A 351 7.80 32.87 -2.38
C GLY A 351 6.79 31.81 -1.96
N ASP A 352 6.74 31.45 -0.69
CA ASP A 352 5.66 30.61 -0.15
C ASP A 352 4.33 31.38 -0.10
N GLU A 353 3.22 30.69 -0.35
CA GLU A 353 1.86 31.25 -0.31
C GLU A 353 1.08 30.67 0.88
N TRP A 354 0.81 31.53 1.87
CA TRP A 354 0.09 31.17 3.11
C TRP A 354 -1.29 31.82 3.23
N GLY A 355 -1.76 32.43 2.15
CA GLY A 355 -3.06 33.10 2.10
C GLY A 355 -4.23 32.11 2.13
N GLY A 356 -5.34 32.51 2.75
CA GLY A 356 -6.59 31.77 2.67
C GLY A 356 -6.82 30.73 3.78
N ASN A 357 -5.99 30.68 4.82
CA ASN A 357 -6.23 29.83 5.98
C ASN A 357 -7.19 30.51 6.96
N PHE A 358 -7.94 29.73 7.75
CA PHE A 358 -8.74 30.24 8.85
C PHE A 358 -7.97 30.08 10.16
N ASN A 359 -7.72 31.17 10.88
CA ASN A 359 -7.09 31.12 12.20
C ASN A 359 -8.06 31.63 13.29
N VAL A 360 -8.20 30.82 14.34
CA VAL A 360 -9.20 31.00 15.40
C VAL A 360 -8.96 32.26 16.23
N LEU A 361 -7.69 32.54 16.56
CA LEU A 361 -7.34 33.62 17.48
C LEU A 361 -7.38 35.00 16.81
N SER A 362 -7.03 35.07 15.53
CA SER A 362 -7.14 36.30 14.74
C SER A 362 -8.57 36.58 14.25
N GLY A 363 -9.49 35.61 14.37
CA GLY A 363 -10.91 35.78 14.06
C GLY A 363 -11.21 35.94 12.56
N GLY A 364 -10.37 35.39 11.69
CA GLY A 364 -10.53 35.60 10.24
C GLY A 364 -9.63 34.76 9.34
N VAL A 365 -9.66 35.11 8.06
CA VAL A 365 -8.85 34.52 7.01
C VAL A 365 -7.47 35.18 7.02
N THR A 366 -6.40 34.38 7.03
CA THR A 366 -5.02 34.87 6.97
C THR A 366 -4.74 35.47 5.60
N ALA A 367 -4.15 36.66 5.58
CA ALA A 367 -3.87 37.41 4.35
C ALA A 367 -2.42 37.28 3.88
N ALA A 368 -1.52 36.74 4.70
CA ALA A 368 -0.09 36.73 4.45
C ALA A 368 0.62 35.58 5.18
N ASP A 369 1.89 35.44 4.83
CA ASP A 369 2.92 34.68 5.55
C ASP A 369 2.89 35.01 7.06
N PRO A 370 2.96 34.02 7.96
CA PRO A 370 3.06 34.22 9.41
C PRO A 370 4.37 34.89 9.89
N ALA A 371 5.40 35.00 9.03
CA ALA A 371 6.72 35.54 9.35
C ALA A 371 6.99 36.96 8.82
#